data_AF-A0A816F966-F1
#
_entry.id   AF-A0A816F966-F1
#
_cell.length_a   1.000
_cell.length_b   1.000
_cell.length_c   1.000
_cell.angle_alpha   90.00
_cell.angle_beta   90.00
_cell.angle_gamma   90.00
#
_symmetry.space_group_name_H-M   'P 1'
#
loop_
_entity.id
_entity.type
_entity.pdbx_description
1 polymer ?
#
loop_
_entity_poly.entity_id
_entity_poly.type
_entity_poly.pdbx_seq_one_letter_code
_entity_poly.pdbx_strand_id
1 'polypeptide(L)' 'AVYDPNSRNWMTLGNMNIARSHHTLMALNDGRVLAIGGIDDYTTNTVEFYNL' A
#
# COMPACT_ATOMS: atom_id res chain seq x y z
N ALA A 1 -5.87 -1.92 -3.65
CA ALA A 1 -6.22 -1.82 -5.08
C ALA A 1 -5.42 -0.68 -5.70
N VAL A 2 -5.10 -0.79 -6.98
CA VAL A 2 -4.45 0.29 -7.76
C VAL A 2 -5.35 0.65 -8.93
N TYR A 3 -5.44 1.94 -9.22
CA TYR A 3 -6.21 2.43 -10.37
C TYR A 3 -5.34 2.45 -11.62
N ASP A 4 -5.77 1.76 -12.67
CA ASP A 4 -5.15 1.85 -14.00
C ASP A 4 -5.88 2.92 -14.83
N PRO A 5 -5.24 4.06 -15.14
CA PRO A 5 -5.87 5.13 -15.89
C PRO A 5 -6.13 4.77 -17.37
N ASN A 6 -5.43 3.78 -17.95
CA ASN A 6 -5.62 3.39 -19.35
C ASN A 6 -6.94 2.65 -19.55
N SER A 7 -7.19 1.64 -18.72
CA SER A 7 -8.45 0.89 -18.73
C SER A 7 -9.56 1.56 -17.92
N ARG A 8 -9.24 2.61 -17.14
CA ARG A 8 -10.14 3.32 -16.21
C ARG A 8 -10.80 2.39 -15.19
N ASN A 9 -10.07 1.36 -14.77
CA ASN A 9 -10.55 0.36 -13.84
C ASN A 9 -9.64 0.25 -12.62
N TRP A 10 -10.22 -0.24 -11.52
CA TRP A 10 -9.46 -0.63 -10.34
C TRP A 10 -8.99 -2.08 -10.47
N MET A 11 -7.70 -2.30 -10.23
CA MET A 11 -7.10 -3.61 -10.12
C MET A 11 -6.97 -4.00 -8.64
N THR A 12 -7.53 -5.15 -8.29
CA THR A 12 -7.30 -5.76 -6.97
C THR A 12 -5.88 -6.29 -6.93
N LEU A 13 -5.14 -5.90 -5.89
CA LEU A 13 -3.80 -6.40 -5.63
C LEU A 13 -3.85 -7.44 -4.49
N GLY A 14 -2.71 -8.08 -4.24
CA GLY A 14 -2.51 -8.88 -3.04
C GLY A 14 -2.80 -8.08 -1.76
N ASN A 15 -3.19 -8.79 -0.71
CA ASN A 15 -3.43 -8.19 0.60
C ASN A 15 -2.13 -7.66 1.20
N MET A 16 -2.24 -6.66 2.08
CA MET A 16 -1.13 -6.27 2.95
C MET A 16 -0.79 -7.42 3.91
N ASN A 17 0.47 -7.52 4.34
CA ASN A 17 0.86 -8.51 5.34
C ASN A 17 0.33 -8.15 6.72
N ILE A 18 0.28 -6.85 7.04
CA ILE A 18 -0.33 -6.30 8.25
C ILE A 18 -1.52 -5.45 7.82
N ALA A 19 -2.67 -5.64 8.47
CA ALA A 19 -3.84 -4.80 8.25
C ALA A 19 -3.50 -3.36 8.68
N ARG A 20 -3.85 -2.37 7.86
CA ARG A 20 -3.53 -0.97 8.16
C ARG A 20 -4.65 -0.05 7.71
N SER A 21 -5.08 0.84 8.60
CA SER A 21 -5.83 2.06 8.31
C SER A 21 -4.97 3.28 8.62
N HIS A 22 -5.27 4.46 8.07
CA HIS A 22 -4.53 5.71 8.34
C HIS A 22 -3.00 5.63 8.13
N HIS A 23 -2.53 4.72 7.28
CA HIS A 23 -1.11 4.58 6.92
C HIS A 23 -0.71 5.61 5.86
N THR A 24 0.60 5.82 5.70
CA THR A 24 1.13 6.61 4.57
C THR A 24 1.59 5.68 3.45
N LEU A 25 1.17 5.97 2.21
CA LEU A 25 1.71 5.33 1.00
C LEU A 25 2.65 6.27 0.27
N MET A 26 3.81 5.77 -0.13
CA MET A 26 4.80 6.51 -0.92
C MET A 26 5.27 5.69 -2.11
N ALA A 27 5.19 6.27 -3.31
CA ALA A 27 5.80 5.70 -4.51
C ALA A 27 7.28 6.04 -4.56
N LEU A 28 8.11 5.06 -4.90
CA LEU A 28 9.55 5.21 -5.04
C LEU A 28 9.94 5.29 -6.52
N ASN A 29 11.08 5.93 -6.81
CA ASN A 29 11.57 6.12 -8.18
C ASN A 29 11.93 4.81 -8.89
N ASP A 30 12.12 3.72 -8.15
CA ASP A 30 12.42 2.39 -8.68
C ASP A 30 11.15 1.56 -8.98
N GLY A 31 9.96 2.18 -8.88
CA GLY A 31 8.68 1.54 -9.20
C GLY A 31 8.04 0.80 -8.02
N ARG A 32 8.69 0.75 -6.86
CA ARG A 32 8.11 0.15 -5.65
C ARG A 32 7.19 1.12 -4.92
N VAL A 33 6.33 0.57 -4.07
CA VAL A 33 5.51 1.35 -3.13
C VAL A 33 5.81 0.94 -1.71
N LEU A 34 5.89 1.94 -0.84
CA LEU A 34 6.14 1.83 0.59
C LEU A 34 4.85 2.13 1.36
N ALA A 35 4.47 1.26 2.29
CA ALA A 35 3.44 1.54 3.28
C ALA A 35 4.09 1.72 4.66
N ILE A 36 3.97 2.91 5.26
CA ILE A 36 4.55 3.23 6.58
C ILE A 36 3.43 3.36 7.61
N GLY A 37 3.59 2.64 8.73
CA GLY A 37 2.75 2.79 9.91
C GLY A 37 1.27 2.52 9.62
N GLY A 38 0.40 3.21 10.34
CA GLY A 38 -1.05 3.04 10.33
C GLY A 38 -1.57 2.35 11.60
N ILE A 39 -2.86 2.00 11.57
CA ILE A 39 -3.62 1.48 12.71
C ILE A 39 -4.31 0.17 12.29
N ASP A 40 -4.06 -0.90 13.05
CA ASP A 40 -4.92 -2.09 13.10
C ASP A 40 -5.80 -2.02 14.36
N ASP A 41 -5.69 -2.97 15.29
CA ASP A 41 -6.21 -2.83 16.65
C ASP A 41 -5.33 -1.86 17.49
N TYR A 42 -4.09 -1.62 17.05
CA TYR A 42 -3.08 -0.76 17.65
C TYR A 42 -2.33 0.07 16.60
N THR A 43 -1.51 1.02 17.05
CA THR A 43 -0.59 1.72 16.14
C THR A 43 0.50 0.75 15.69
N THR A 44 0.61 0.57 14.37
CA THR A 44 1.69 -0.21 13.76
C THR A 44 2.97 0.64 13.68
N ASN A 45 4.10 0.05 14.04
CA ASN A 45 5.43 0.65 13.96
C ASN A 45 6.30 0.01 12.86
N THR A 46 5.66 -0.51 11.82
CA THR A 46 6.27 -1.33 10.77
C THR A 46 6.17 -0.66 9.41
N VAL A 47 6.96 -1.15 8.46
CA VAL A 47 6.97 -0.73 7.06
C VAL A 47 6.83 -1.95 6.16
N GLU A 48 6.08 -1.80 5.06
CA GLU A 48 5.96 -2.83 4.02
C GLU A 48 6.34 -2.27 2.65
N PHE A 49 6.98 -3.12 1.85
CA PHE A 49 7.35 -2.83 0.46
C PHE A 49 6.54 -3.70 -0.47
N TYR A 50 6.02 -3.09 -1.53
CA TYR A 50 5.31 -3.78 -2.60
C TYR A 50 5.96 -3.48 -3.93
N ASN A 51 6.16 -4.54 -4.73
CA ASN A 51 6.47 -4.42 -6.14
C ASN A 51 5.13 -4.45 -6.87
N LEU A 52 4.77 -3.34 -7.52
CA LEU A 52 3.54 -3.21 -8.30
C LEU A 52 3.78 -3.58 -9.76
#